data_AF-A0A816GSM9-F1
#
_entry.id   AF-A0A816GSM9-F1
#
_cell.length_a   1.000
_cell.length_b   1.000
_cell.length_c   1.000
_cell.angle_alpha   90.00
_cell.angle_beta   90.00
_cell.angle_gamma   90.00
#
_symmetry.space_group_name_H-M   'P 1'
#
loop_
_entity.id
_entity.type
_entity.pdbx_description
1 polymer ?
#
loop_
_entity_poly.entity_id
_entity_poly.type
_entity_poly.pdbx_seq_one_letter_code
_entity_poly.pdbx_strand_id
1 'polypeptide(L)'
;TRSLLGFTTTQIHRKLIIANGPDAVSFNTVAYWIRRFARGRDSFEADPPSGRSVTVVTSKNIRAVKLLVTDDPHVTTDYIA
;
A
#
# COMPACT_ATOMS: atom_id res chain seq x y z
N THR A 1 7.23 17.00 16.12
CA THR A 1 6.23 15.98 16.51
C THR A 1 6.88 15.00 17.48
N ARG A 2 6.37 14.86 18.70
CA ARG A 2 6.87 13.88 19.70
C ARG A 2 6.15 12.54 19.52
N SER A 3 6.82 11.43 19.85
CA SER A 3 6.20 10.11 19.92
C SER A 3 5.48 9.90 21.27
N LEU A 4 4.71 8.81 21.39
CA LEU A 4 4.04 8.42 22.64
C LEU A 4 5.01 8.21 23.82
N LEU A 5 6.25 7.84 23.53
CA LEU A 5 7.32 7.69 24.52
C LEU A 5 8.09 9.00 24.79
N GLY A 6 7.58 10.14 24.33
CA GLY A 6 8.17 11.47 24.56
C GLY A 6 9.41 11.78 23.71
N PHE A 7 9.89 10.85 22.88
CA PHE A 7 11.03 11.10 22.01
C PHE A 7 10.67 12.02 20.84
N THR A 8 11.60 12.89 20.47
CA THR A 8 11.48 13.65 19.23
C THR A 8 11.80 12.76 18.03
N THR A 9 11.29 13.13 16.85
CA THR A 9 11.62 12.46 15.59
C THR A 9 13.15 12.35 15.38
N THR A 10 13.89 13.40 15.72
CA THR A 10 15.36 13.41 15.62
C THR A 10 16.02 12.40 16.55
N GLN A 11 15.55 12.28 17.79
CA GLN A 11 16.07 11.28 18.74
C GLN A 11 15.80 9.85 18.25
N ILE A 12 14.61 9.59 17.71
CA ILE A 12 14.25 8.27 17.17
C ILE A 12 15.11 7.94 15.96
N HIS A 13 15.23 8.86 15.01
CA HIS A 13 16.07 8.69 13.82
C HIS A 13 17.54 8.44 14.20
N ARG A 14 18.08 9.18 15.17
CA ARG A 14 19.45 8.96 15.65
C ARG A 14 19.63 7.57 16.26
N LYS A 15 18.67 7.11 17.06
CA LYS A 15 18.68 5.75 17.62
C LYS A 15 18.63 4.68 16.52
N LEU A 16 17.83 4.91 15.47
CA LEU A 16 17.76 4.00 14.32
C LEU A 16 19.07 3.94 13.53
N ILE A 17 19.76 5.08 13.34
CA ILE A 17 21.10 5.11 12.73
C ILE A 17 22.11 4.37 13.60
N ILE A 18 22.09 4.57 14.92
CA ILE A 18 23.03 3.86 15.82
C ILE A 18 22.81 2.35 15.75
N ALA A 19 21.55 1.90 15.66
CA ALA A 19 21.23 0.47 15.64
C ALA A 19 21.45 -0.20 14.28
N ASN A 20 21.15 0.48 13.17
CA ASN A 20 21.12 -0.13 11.83
C ASN A 20 22.14 0.47 10.85
N GLY A 21 22.87 1.51 11.24
CA GLY A 21 23.89 2.14 10.42
C GLY A 21 23.34 2.61 9.06
N PRO A 22 23.93 2.21 7.93
CA PRO A 22 23.49 2.56 6.58
C PRO A 22 22.08 2.10 6.22
N ASP A 23 21.59 1.00 6.82
CA ASP A 23 20.28 0.42 6.52
C ASP A 23 19.15 1.13 7.29
N ALA A 24 19.48 2.17 8.05
CA ALA A 24 18.50 2.95 8.78
C ALA A 24 17.54 3.68 7.82
N VAL A 25 16.25 3.64 8.16
CA VAL A 25 15.22 4.38 7.43
C VAL A 25 15.44 5.90 7.54
N SER A 26 15.09 6.61 6.48
CA SER A 26 15.25 8.06 6.41
C SER A 26 14.47 8.80 7.50
N PHE A 27 14.94 10.00 7.87
CA PHE A 27 14.24 10.89 8.80
C PHE A 27 12.78 11.15 8.40
N ASN A 28 12.52 11.33 7.09
CA ASN A 28 11.18 11.57 6.57
C ASN A 28 10.25 10.38 6.79
N THR A 29 10.77 9.16 6.62
CA THR A 29 10.04 7.92 6.92
C THR A 29 9.68 7.84 8.40
N VAL A 30 10.61 8.16 9.29
CA VAL A 30 10.35 8.21 10.74
C VAL A 30 9.28 9.25 11.08
N ALA A 31 9.36 10.45 10.50
CA ALA A 31 8.37 11.50 10.70
C ALA A 31 6.98 11.11 10.18
N TYR A 32 6.92 10.38 9.06
CA TYR A 32 5.69 9.83 8.50
C TYR A 32 5.06 8.81 9.45
N TRP A 33 5.83 7.81 9.91
CA TRP A 33 5.34 6.79 10.84
C TRP A 33 4.87 7.36 12.18
N ILE A 34 5.61 8.31 12.77
CA ILE A 34 5.17 8.96 14.02
C ILE A 34 3.79 9.60 13.86
N ARG A 35 3.53 10.27 12.74
CA ARG A 35 2.21 10.87 12.45
C ARG A 35 1.12 9.82 12.27
N ARG A 36 1.44 8.66 11.69
CA ARG A 36 0.52 7.54 11.48
C ARG A 36 0.15 6.87 12.79
N PHE A 37 1.15 6.55 13.61
CA PHE A 37 0.95 5.97 14.94
C PHE A 37 0.19 6.93 15.86
N ALA A 38 0.47 8.24 15.79
CA ALA A 38 -0.30 9.24 16.55
C ALA A 38 -1.78 9.33 16.13
N ARG A 39 -2.14 8.88 14.92
CA ARG A 39 -3.53 8.78 14.44
C ARG A 39 -4.19 7.44 14.77
N GLY A 40 -3.54 6.60 15.58
CA GLY A 40 -4.08 5.30 16.01
C GLY A 40 -3.89 4.17 14.99
N ARG A 41 -3.11 4.38 13.93
CA ARG A 41 -2.72 3.28 13.03
C ARG A 41 -1.71 2.40 13.75
N ASP A 42 -1.87 1.09 13.70
CA ASP A 42 -0.99 0.09 14.33
C ASP A 42 -0.33 -0.86 13.30
N SER A 43 -0.82 -0.85 12.06
CA SER A 43 -0.29 -1.64 10.96
C SER A 43 0.83 -0.94 10.17
N PHE A 44 1.85 -1.73 9.81
CA PHE A 44 2.92 -1.37 8.89
C PHE A 44 2.55 -1.56 7.42
N GLU A 45 1.44 -2.24 7.13
CA GLU A 45 0.98 -2.47 5.77
C GLU A 45 0.74 -1.15 5.04
N ALA A 46 0.98 -1.14 3.74
CA ALA A 46 0.58 -0.01 2.91
C ALA A 46 -0.95 0.16 2.98
N ASP A 47 -1.43 1.41 2.89
CA ASP A 47 -2.86 1.56 2.67
C ASP A 47 -3.20 1.00 1.28
N PRO A 48 -4.41 0.44 1.11
CA PRO A 48 -4.93 0.18 -0.22
C PRO A 48 -4.80 1.46 -1.06
N PRO A 49 -4.45 1.36 -2.34
CA PRO A 49 -4.39 2.51 -3.23
C PRO A 49 -5.68 3.31 -3.13
N SER A 50 -5.56 4.60 -2.79
CA SER A 50 -6.65 5.57 -2.82
C SER A 50 -6.98 5.88 -4.30
N GLY A 51 -7.53 4.89 -5.00
CA GLY A 51 -7.89 4.97 -6.40
C GLY A 51 -9.03 4.00 -6.69
N ARG A 52 -9.53 4.01 -7.94
CA ARG A 52 -10.52 3.04 -8.40
C ARG A 52 -9.91 1.66 -8.17
N SER A 53 -10.52 0.84 -7.31
CA SER A 53 -10.34 -0.61 -7.40
C SER A 53 -10.49 -0.94 -8.88
N VAL A 54 -9.55 -1.64 -9.49
CA VAL A 54 -9.76 -2.12 -10.86
C VAL A 54 -10.87 -3.16 -10.74
N THR A 55 -12.14 -2.70 -10.72
CA THR A 55 -13.38 -3.47 -10.68
C THR A 55 -13.57 -4.24 -11.98
N VAL A 56 -12.52 -4.34 -12.79
CA VAL A 56 -12.46 -5.09 -14.04
C VAL A 56 -12.38 -6.58 -13.72
N VAL A 57 -11.71 -6.98 -12.63
CA VAL A 57 -11.51 -8.39 -12.27
C VAL A 57 -12.44 -8.81 -11.13
N THR A 58 -13.76 -8.75 -11.35
CA THR A 58 -14.72 -9.42 -10.46
C THR A 58 -14.97 -10.85 -10.94
N SER A 59 -15.35 -11.77 -10.04
CA SER A 59 -15.73 -13.14 -10.43
C SER A 59 -16.83 -13.17 -11.48
N LYS A 60 -17.72 -12.17 -11.46
CA LYS A 60 -18.76 -11.95 -12.47
C LYS A 60 -18.16 -11.61 -13.84
N ASN A 61 -17.22 -10.68 -13.91
CA ASN A 61 -16.58 -10.30 -15.17
C ASN A 61 -15.71 -11.45 -15.71
N ILE A 62 -15.00 -12.18 -14.84
CA ILE A 62 -14.25 -13.39 -15.22
C ILE A 62 -15.20 -14.42 -15.84
N ARG A 63 -16.37 -14.64 -15.22
CA ARG A 63 -17.37 -15.59 -15.74
C ARG A 63 -17.95 -15.12 -17.08
N ALA A 64 -18.24 -13.83 -17.24
CA ALA A 64 -18.74 -13.26 -18.48
C ALA A 64 -17.73 -13.42 -19.62
N VAL A 65 -16.46 -13.09 -19.39
CA VAL A 65 -15.38 -13.27 -20.38
C VAL A 65 -15.17 -14.76 -20.71
N LYS A 66 -15.20 -15.64 -19.70
CA LYS A 66 -15.11 -17.10 -19.94
C LYS A 66 -16.24 -17.63 -20.81
N LEU A 67 -17.48 -17.16 -20.60
CA LEU A 67 -18.61 -17.55 -21.41
C LEU A 67 -18.46 -17.06 -22.86
N LEU A 68 -18.07 -15.80 -23.06
CA LEU A 68 -17.83 -15.24 -24.39
C LEU A 68 -16.77 -16.02 -25.18
N VAL A 69 -15.64 -16.35 -24.55
CA VAL A 69 -14.56 -17.13 -25.18
C VAL A 69 -14.96 -18.59 -25.42
N THR A 70 -15.88 -19.15 -24.63
CA THR A 70 -16.39 -20.52 -24.83
C THR A 70 -17.39 -20.59 -25.97
N ASP A 71 -18.21 -19.54 -26.15
CA ASP A 71 -19.24 -19.44 -27.19
C ASP A 71 -18.62 -19.11 -28.56
N ASP A 72 -17.64 -18.20 -28.58
CA ASP A 72 -16.84 -17.91 -29.77
C ASP A 72 -15.35 -17.72 -29.40
N PRO A 73 -14.49 -18.70 -29.75
CA PRO A 73 -13.07 -18.65 -29.42
C PRO A 73 -12.28 -17.62 -30.26
N HIS A 74 -12.90 -17.00 -31.28
CA HIS A 74 -12.30 -15.94 -32.10
C HIS A 74 -12.58 -14.54 -31.57
N VAL A 75 -13.31 -14.40 -30.46
CA VAL A 75 -13.57 -13.11 -29.82
C VAL A 75 -12.25 -12.46 -29.41
N THR A 76 -12.01 -11.27 -29.94
CA THR A 76 -10.85 -10.45 -29.62
C THR A 76 -11.15 -9.53 -28.44
N THR A 77 -10.10 -9.07 -27.77
CA THR A 77 -10.23 -8.15 -26.63
C THR A 77 -10.91 -6.83 -26.98
N ASP A 78 -10.88 -6.42 -28.25
CA ASP A 78 -11.54 -5.21 -28.75
C ASP A 78 -13.07 -5.31 -28.76
N TYR A 79 -13.61 -6.53 -28.80
CA TYR A 79 -15.05 -6.79 -28.72
C TYR A 79 -15.57 -6.83 -27.26
N ILE A 80 -14.67 -7.05 -26.30
CA ILE A 80 -14.99 -7.25 -24.87
C ILE A 80 -14.85 -5.94 -24.06
N ALA A 81 -14.17 -4.92 -24.61
CA ALA A 81 -13.92 -3.61 -23.98
C ALA A 81 -15.15 -2.71 -23.95
#